data_AF-A0AAE0GNK1-F1
#
_entry.id   AF-A0AAE0GNK1-F1
#
_cell.length_a   1.000
_cell.length_b   1.000
_cell.length_c   1.000
_cell.angle_alpha   90.00
_cell.angle_beta   90.00
_cell.angle_gamma   90.00
#
_symmetry.space_group_name_H-M   'P 1'
#
loop_
_entity.id
_entity.type
_entity.pdbx_description
1 polymer ?
#
loop_
_entity_poly.entity_id
_entity_poly.type
_entity_poly.pdbx_seq_one_letter_code
_entity_poly.pdbx_strand_id
1 'polypeptide(L)'
;MFSCKRQILSFLTAPVAPNAKCISRACGNAYGGYAPGNLGTTSLGALAASFCSAANFDWQGLERHSISGLNRPLLAVLGTRGLLACGYISAERCGANGDACATVTGVDSHEDMLHAKVEAISDPAERLGLKIGMTGAEALALLR
;
A
#
# COMPACT_ATOMS: atom_id res chain seq x y z
N MET A 1 52.08 -10.44 5.57
CA MET A 1 52.21 -8.97 5.64
C MET A 1 50.94 -8.38 5.05
N PHE A 2 50.03 -7.62 5.66
CA PHE A 2 49.79 -7.04 6.99
C PHE A 2 48.23 -6.93 7.08
N SER A 3 47.58 -7.34 8.18
CA SER A 3 47.17 -6.49 9.32
C SER A 3 46.13 -5.43 8.94
N CYS A 4 44.84 -5.57 9.28
CA CYS A 4 44.23 -5.37 10.61
C CYS A 4 44.28 -3.90 11.11
N LYS A 5 43.13 -3.20 11.01
CA LYS A 5 42.47 -2.29 11.99
C LYS A 5 41.55 -1.31 11.25
N ARG A 6 40.23 -1.40 11.39
CA ARG A 6 39.41 -0.83 12.47
C ARG A 6 39.46 0.70 12.47
N GLN A 7 38.46 1.32 11.83
CA GLN A 7 37.94 2.62 12.25
C GLN A 7 36.42 2.55 12.25
N ILE A 8 35.87 2.88 13.42
CA ILE A 8 34.46 2.80 13.81
C ILE A 8 33.90 4.24 13.74
N LEU A 9 32.56 4.34 13.65
CA LEU A 9 31.66 5.48 13.86
C LEU A 9 31.33 6.31 12.61
N SER A 10 30.11 6.16 12.07
CA SER A 10 28.83 6.80 12.48
C SER A 10 28.74 8.23 11.99
N PHE A 11 27.74 8.57 11.17
CA PHE A 11 27.00 9.84 11.02
C PHE A 11 26.25 9.77 9.67
N LEU A 12 25.02 9.27 9.68
CA LEU A 12 23.78 10.06 9.50
C LEU A 12 23.63 10.69 8.10
N THR A 13 22.85 9.98 7.28
CA THR A 13 21.78 10.46 6.39
C THR A 13 21.86 11.91 5.88
N ALA A 14 22.17 12.05 4.59
CA ALA A 14 21.84 13.23 3.79
C ALA A 14 20.61 12.94 2.90
N PRO A 15 19.55 13.76 2.91
CA PRO A 15 18.39 13.59 2.05
C PRO A 15 18.65 14.16 0.65
N VAL A 16 18.36 13.37 -0.37
CA VAL A 16 18.38 13.80 -1.78
C VAL A 16 17.05 14.50 -2.09
N ALA A 17 17.11 15.77 -2.47
CA ALA A 17 16.04 16.43 -3.20
C ALA A 17 15.99 15.87 -4.63
N PRO A 18 14.82 15.85 -5.28
CA PRO A 18 14.74 16.73 -6.45
C PRO A 18 13.36 17.36 -6.74
N ASN A 19 13.47 18.63 -7.14
CA ASN A 19 12.78 19.30 -8.23
C ASN A 19 11.31 19.71 -8.07
N ALA A 20 11.17 21.03 -7.89
CA ALA A 20 9.97 21.81 -7.98
C ALA A 20 9.47 21.95 -9.43
N LYS A 21 8.17 21.71 -9.64
CA LYS A 21 7.37 22.47 -10.61
C LYS A 21 5.91 22.53 -10.16
N CYS A 22 5.64 23.45 -9.24
CA CYS A 22 4.29 23.97 -9.03
C CYS A 22 3.92 24.81 -10.27
N ILE A 23 3.04 24.29 -11.12
CA ILE A 23 2.26 25.10 -12.04
C ILE A 23 0.80 25.01 -11.62
N SER A 24 0.39 26.04 -10.91
CA SER A 24 -0.96 26.36 -10.48
C SER A 24 -1.93 26.44 -11.66
N ARG A 25 -3.02 25.67 -11.64
CA ARG A 25 -4.38 26.14 -11.97
C ARG A 25 -5.40 25.00 -11.84
N ALA A 26 -6.57 25.36 -11.29
CA ALA A 26 -7.80 24.58 -11.18
C ALA A 26 -7.88 23.58 -10.00
N CYS A 27 -7.79 24.11 -8.76
CA CYS A 27 -8.78 23.70 -7.76
C CYS A 27 -10.08 24.40 -8.14
N GLY A 28 -11.01 23.66 -8.76
CA GLY A 28 -12.32 24.14 -9.13
C GLY A 28 -13.28 22.98 -9.27
N ASN A 29 -14.26 22.96 -8.35
CA ASN A 29 -15.49 22.16 -8.31
C ASN A 29 -15.35 20.66 -8.00
N ALA A 30 -16.25 20.02 -7.27
CA ALA A 30 -17.38 20.45 -6.46
C ALA A 30 -17.96 19.17 -5.82
N TYR A 31 -17.93 19.05 -4.50
CA TYR A 31 -18.83 18.19 -3.72
C TYR A 31 -18.99 18.91 -2.39
N GLY A 32 -20.12 19.56 -2.08
CA GLY A 32 -21.45 18.98 -1.95
C GLY A 32 -21.75 19.01 -0.44
N GLY A 33 -22.60 19.96 -0.03
CA GLY A 33 -22.58 20.54 1.31
C GLY A 33 -23.03 19.66 2.48
N TYR A 34 -22.51 20.02 3.65
CA TYR A 34 -23.15 19.88 4.95
C TYR A 34 -22.80 21.12 5.77
N ALA A 35 -23.81 21.93 6.10
CA ALA A 35 -23.71 22.99 7.08
C ALA A 35 -24.30 22.50 8.40
N PRO A 36 -23.66 22.81 9.54
CA PRO A 36 -24.43 23.34 10.66
C PRO A 36 -23.91 24.73 11.05
N GLY A 37 -24.86 25.62 11.34
CA GLY A 37 -24.61 27.02 11.62
C GLY A 37 -24.09 27.34 13.02
N ASN A 38 -23.51 28.54 13.08
CA ASN A 38 -23.43 29.50 14.18
C ASN A 38 -22.85 29.06 15.53
N LEU A 39 -21.70 29.62 15.92
CA LEU A 39 -21.59 30.81 16.80
C LEU A 39 -20.16 30.96 17.33
N GLY A 40 -19.70 32.21 17.46
CA GLY A 40 -18.69 32.58 18.47
C GLY A 40 -17.27 32.77 17.95
N THR A 41 -16.95 34.01 17.59
CA THR A 41 -15.58 34.52 17.49
C THR A 41 -14.87 34.48 18.85
N THR A 42 -13.96 33.54 19.08
CA THR A 42 -12.89 33.66 20.09
C THR A 42 -11.66 32.82 19.72
N SER A 43 -10.51 33.51 19.64
CA SER A 43 -9.14 33.07 19.96
C SER A 43 -8.84 31.57 19.96
N LEU A 44 -8.08 31.09 18.97
CA LEU A 44 -7.10 29.97 19.02
C LEU A 44 -6.71 29.58 17.58
N GLY A 45 -5.83 30.38 16.96
CA GLY A 45 -5.38 30.21 15.57
C GLY A 45 -4.26 29.18 15.39
N ALA A 46 -4.30 28.06 16.11
CA ALA A 46 -3.35 26.96 15.93
C ALA A 46 -4.10 25.66 16.21
N LEU A 47 -4.54 24.97 15.14
CA LEU A 47 -4.93 23.54 15.06
C LEU A 47 -5.95 23.36 13.92
N ALA A 48 -5.54 23.60 12.68
CA ALA A 48 -6.30 23.14 11.51
C ALA A 48 -5.40 23.02 10.28
N ALA A 49 -4.42 22.12 10.37
CA ALA A 49 -3.78 21.55 9.20
C ALA A 49 -3.70 20.02 9.38
N SER A 50 -4.84 19.43 9.73
CA SER A 50 -5.04 18.00 9.50
C SER A 50 -5.41 17.84 8.01
N PHE A 51 -4.40 17.95 7.15
CA PHE A 51 -4.54 17.58 5.75
C PHE A 51 -4.74 16.07 5.68
N CYS A 52 -5.69 15.63 4.85
CA CYS A 52 -6.02 14.25 4.57
C CYS A 52 -4.79 13.36 4.46
N SER A 53 -4.49 12.57 5.50
CA SER A 53 -3.64 11.39 5.37
C SER A 53 -4.51 10.21 4.96
N ALA A 54 -5.07 10.29 3.76
CA ALA A 54 -5.57 9.11 3.07
C ALA A 54 -4.50 8.73 2.03
N ALA A 55 -3.97 7.51 2.15
CA ALA A 55 -3.20 6.77 1.14
C ALA A 55 -1.65 6.88 1.07
N ASN A 56 -0.93 6.97 2.19
CA ASN A 56 0.46 6.49 2.21
C ASN A 56 0.52 5.09 2.83
N PHE A 57 0.35 4.06 2.00
CA PHE A 57 0.67 2.69 2.39
C PHE A 57 2.19 2.48 2.31
N ASP A 58 2.75 1.79 3.31
CA ASP A 58 4.18 1.49 3.33
C ASP A 58 4.48 0.32 2.40
N TRP A 59 5.10 0.64 1.26
CA TRP A 59 5.49 -0.33 0.24
C TRP A 59 6.88 -0.92 0.46
N GLN A 60 7.57 -0.60 1.55
CA GLN A 60 8.89 -1.16 1.82
C GLN A 60 8.84 -2.67 2.00
N GLY A 61 9.74 -3.39 1.32
CA GLY A 61 9.80 -4.86 1.35
C GLY A 61 8.70 -5.55 0.54
N LEU A 62 7.93 -4.81 -0.27
CA LEU A 62 6.93 -5.37 -1.17
C LEU A 62 7.32 -5.12 -2.62
N GLU A 63 7.36 -6.18 -3.42
CA GLU A 63 7.62 -6.11 -4.86
C GLU A 63 6.30 -6.02 -5.62
N ARG A 64 6.11 -4.94 -6.38
CA ARG A 64 4.88 -4.70 -7.14
C ARG A 64 5.11 -4.99 -8.61
N HIS A 65 4.30 -5.88 -9.17
CA HIS A 65 4.22 -6.09 -10.61
C HIS A 65 2.87 -5.60 -11.14
N SER A 66 2.95 -4.92 -12.27
CA SER A 66 1.80 -4.56 -13.10
C SER A 66 2.16 -4.89 -14.54
N ILE A 67 1.37 -5.77 -15.15
CA ILE A 67 1.48 -6.09 -16.57
C ILE A 67 0.23 -5.58 -17.26
N SER A 68 0.39 -4.49 -17.99
CA SER A 68 -0.63 -3.90 -18.86
C SER A 68 -0.58 -4.52 -20.26
N GLY A 69 -1.74 -4.69 -20.91
CA GLY A 69 -1.84 -5.20 -22.29
C GLY A 69 -2.82 -6.37 -22.48
N LEU A 70 -3.42 -6.86 -21.40
CA LEU A 70 -4.58 -7.77 -21.45
C LEU A 70 -5.89 -6.98 -21.33
N ASN A 71 -7.03 -7.66 -21.46
CA ASN A 71 -8.35 -7.07 -21.25
C ASN A 71 -8.54 -6.48 -19.83
N ARG A 72 -7.79 -7.00 -18.84
CA ARG A 72 -7.60 -6.40 -17.52
C ARG A 72 -6.13 -6.44 -17.14
N PRO A 73 -5.61 -5.43 -16.42
CA PRO A 73 -4.22 -5.45 -15.98
C PRO A 73 -3.97 -6.61 -15.02
N LEU A 74 -2.84 -7.29 -15.18
CA LEU A 74 -2.41 -8.30 -14.21
C LEU A 74 -1.59 -7.60 -13.13
N LEU A 75 -2.15 -7.58 -11.93
CA LEU A 75 -1.54 -6.98 -10.74
C LEU A 75 -1.14 -8.07 -9.74
N ALA A 76 0.09 -7.97 -9.25
CA ALA A 76 0.60 -8.81 -8.18
C ALA A 76 1.51 -7.99 -7.25
N VAL A 77 1.47 -8.31 -5.97
CA VAL A 77 2.32 -7.76 -4.94
C VAL A 77 2.94 -8.92 -4.17
N LEU A 78 4.25 -9.06 -4.22
CA LEU A 78 4.98 -10.08 -3.47
C LEU A 78 5.49 -9.47 -2.17
N GLY A 79 5.34 -10.22 -1.09
CA GLY A 79 6.02 -10.00 0.18
C GLY A 79 6.96 -11.16 0.49
N THR A 80 7.71 -11.06 1.58
CA THR A 80 8.71 -12.06 1.97
C THR A 80 8.10 -13.44 2.24
N ARG A 81 6.84 -13.49 2.71
CA ARG A 81 6.15 -14.71 3.12
C ARG A 81 5.11 -15.21 2.12
N GLY A 82 4.79 -14.43 1.08
CA GLY A 82 3.81 -14.84 0.07
C GLY A 82 3.42 -13.71 -0.87
N LEU A 83 2.29 -13.85 -1.58
CA LEU A 83 1.88 -12.90 -2.62
C LEU A 83 0.37 -12.56 -2.57
N LEU A 84 0.06 -11.31 -2.83
CA LEU A 84 -1.29 -10.82 -3.08
C LEU A 84 -1.45 -10.63 -4.59
N ALA A 85 -2.41 -11.31 -5.20
CA ALA A 85 -2.62 -11.25 -6.64
C ALA A 85 -4.07 -10.93 -7.01
N CYS A 86 -4.25 -10.38 -8.20
CA CYS A 86 -5.56 -10.25 -8.81
C CYS A 86 -6.10 -11.62 -9.29
N GLY A 87 -7.37 -11.67 -9.72
CA GLY A 87 -8.06 -12.87 -10.18
C GLY A 87 -7.44 -13.66 -11.35
N TYR A 88 -6.32 -13.21 -11.91
CA TYR A 88 -5.52 -14.01 -12.85
C TYR A 88 -4.75 -15.15 -12.17
N ILE A 89 -4.41 -15.01 -10.88
CA ILE A 89 -3.67 -16.03 -10.12
C ILE A 89 -4.63 -16.67 -9.12
N SER A 90 -4.76 -18.00 -9.21
CA SER A 90 -5.60 -18.77 -8.30
C SER A 90 -4.84 -19.19 -7.04
N ALA A 91 -5.49 -19.03 -5.88
CA ALA A 91 -4.95 -19.46 -4.60
C ALA A 91 -4.68 -20.99 -4.54
N GLU A 92 -5.45 -21.79 -5.28
CA GLU A 92 -5.24 -23.24 -5.40
C GLU A 92 -3.86 -23.57 -5.99
N ARG A 93 -3.47 -22.88 -7.08
CA ARG A 93 -2.17 -23.15 -7.72
C ARG A 93 -1.01 -22.75 -6.82
N CYS A 94 -1.17 -21.66 -6.07
CA CYS A 94 -0.22 -21.28 -5.03
C CYS A 94 -0.11 -22.32 -3.92
N GLY A 95 -1.25 -22.82 -3.42
CA GLY A 95 -1.27 -23.86 -2.39
C GLY A 95 -0.52 -25.12 -2.84
N ALA A 96 -0.69 -25.51 -4.11
CA ALA A 96 0.03 -26.64 -4.71
C ALA A 96 1.56 -26.44 -4.75
N ASN A 97 2.03 -25.20 -4.86
CA ASN A 97 3.46 -24.86 -4.83
C ASN A 97 3.98 -24.63 -3.40
N GLY A 98 3.09 -24.55 -2.40
CA GLY A 98 3.42 -24.22 -1.02
C GLY A 98 3.51 -22.72 -0.72
N ASP A 99 3.09 -21.87 -1.65
CA ASP A 99 3.14 -20.41 -1.52
C ASP A 99 1.90 -19.87 -0.81
N ALA A 100 2.09 -18.95 0.14
CA ALA A 100 0.98 -18.22 0.76
C ALA A 100 0.44 -17.18 -0.22
N CYS A 101 -0.80 -17.35 -0.66
CA CYS A 101 -1.44 -16.47 -1.62
C CYS A 101 -2.77 -15.96 -1.11
N ALA A 102 -3.06 -14.70 -1.41
CA ALA A 102 -4.36 -14.09 -1.29
C ALA A 102 -4.78 -13.54 -2.65
N THR A 103 -6.01 -13.84 -3.08
CA THR A 103 -6.56 -13.39 -4.35
C THR A 103 -7.64 -12.34 -4.10
N VAL A 104 -7.54 -11.21 -4.80
CA VAL A 104 -8.55 -10.13 -4.85
C VAL A 104 -9.08 -9.99 -6.27
N THR A 105 -10.33 -9.56 -6.44
CA THR A 105 -10.94 -9.33 -7.75
C THR A 105 -11.52 -7.92 -7.86
N GLY A 106 -11.78 -7.49 -9.10
CA GLY A 106 -12.36 -6.16 -9.37
C GLY A 106 -11.41 -4.98 -9.10
N VAL A 107 -10.10 -5.18 -9.31
CA VAL A 107 -9.06 -4.18 -9.06
C VAL A 107 -8.35 -3.81 -10.36
N ASP A 108 -8.08 -2.52 -10.53
CA ASP A 108 -7.36 -1.98 -11.70
C ASP A 108 -6.05 -1.27 -11.31
N SER A 109 -5.84 -0.99 -10.02
CA SER A 109 -4.61 -0.42 -9.45
C SER A 109 -4.15 -1.13 -8.18
N HIS A 110 -2.88 -0.94 -7.79
CA HIS A 110 -2.33 -1.49 -6.53
C HIS A 110 -3.02 -0.89 -5.30
N GLU A 111 -3.45 0.37 -5.40
CA GLU A 111 -4.19 1.08 -4.37
C GLU A 111 -5.58 0.47 -4.19
N ASP A 112 -6.27 0.12 -5.28
CA ASP A 112 -7.55 -0.60 -5.20
C ASP A 112 -7.37 -1.97 -4.53
N MET A 113 -6.25 -2.65 -4.77
CA MET A 113 -5.95 -3.92 -4.10
C MET A 113 -5.90 -3.78 -2.58
N LEU A 114 -5.45 -2.65 -2.03
CA LEU A 114 -5.40 -2.42 -0.59
C LEU A 114 -6.79 -2.38 0.04
N HIS A 115 -7.76 -1.83 -0.69
CA HIS A 115 -9.15 -1.66 -0.24
C HIS A 115 -10.06 -2.83 -0.62
N ALA A 116 -9.67 -3.61 -1.63
CA ALA A 116 -10.39 -4.80 -2.06
C ALA A 116 -10.38 -5.87 -0.97
N LYS A 117 -11.42 -6.71 -0.99
CA LYS A 117 -11.54 -7.85 -0.09
C LYS A 117 -10.92 -9.08 -0.72
N VAL A 118 -10.23 -9.86 0.11
CA VAL A 118 -9.70 -11.17 -0.28
C VAL A 118 -10.86 -12.14 -0.47
N GLU A 119 -10.95 -12.74 -1.65
CA GLU A 119 -12.00 -13.70 -2.01
C GLU A 119 -11.52 -15.14 -1.85
N ALA A 120 -10.24 -15.40 -2.08
CA ALA A 120 -9.63 -16.71 -1.96
C ALA A 120 -8.26 -16.64 -1.31
N ILE A 121 -7.92 -17.66 -0.54
CA ILE A 121 -6.65 -17.82 0.17
C ILE A 121 -6.14 -19.25 -0.01
N SER A 122 -4.83 -19.43 0.05
CA SER A 122 -4.22 -20.75 0.02
C SER A 122 -4.08 -21.34 1.43
N ASP A 123 -4.00 -22.67 1.55
CA ASP A 123 -3.77 -23.34 2.83
C ASP A 123 -2.55 -22.79 3.63
N PRO A 124 -1.38 -22.49 3.02
CA PRO A 124 -0.28 -21.86 3.74
C PRO A 124 -0.59 -20.43 4.20
N ALA A 125 -1.39 -19.68 3.44
CA ALA A 125 -1.85 -18.35 3.83
C ALA A 125 -2.77 -18.42 5.06
N GLU A 126 -3.69 -19.39 5.13
CA GLU A 126 -4.55 -19.60 6.30
C GLU A 126 -3.75 -19.86 7.58
N ARG A 127 -2.66 -20.64 7.48
CA ARG A 127 -1.76 -20.90 8.62
C ARG A 127 -1.02 -19.66 9.10
N LEU A 128 -0.81 -18.66 8.24
CA LEU A 128 -0.25 -17.36 8.60
C LEU A 128 -1.27 -16.41 9.25
N GLY A 129 -2.55 -16.81 9.28
CA GLY A 129 -3.64 -16.03 9.87
C GLY A 129 -4.44 -15.20 8.87
N LEU A 130 -4.24 -15.39 7.56
CA LEU A 130 -5.10 -14.78 6.53
C LEU A 130 -6.50 -15.39 6.59
N LYS A 131 -7.51 -14.55 6.36
CA LYS A 131 -8.91 -14.97 6.31
C LYS A 131 -9.60 -14.34 5.11
N ILE A 132 -10.56 -15.08 4.54
CA ILE A 132 -11.44 -14.58 3.50
C ILE A 132 -12.23 -13.38 4.06
N GLY A 133 -12.33 -12.31 3.26
CA GLY A 133 -13.01 -11.08 3.64
C GLY A 133 -12.12 -10.02 4.31
N MET A 134 -10.85 -10.32 4.63
CA MET A 134 -9.86 -9.31 5.01
C MET A 134 -9.60 -8.34 3.86
N THR A 135 -9.21 -7.11 4.19
CA THR A 135 -8.74 -6.14 3.19
C THR A 135 -7.35 -6.53 2.66
N GLY A 136 -7.02 -6.14 1.43
CA GLY A 136 -5.69 -6.41 0.88
C GLY A 136 -4.57 -5.75 1.69
N ALA A 137 -4.83 -4.61 2.34
CA ALA A 137 -3.87 -3.98 3.27
C ALA A 137 -3.57 -4.87 4.49
N GLU A 138 -4.60 -5.46 5.10
CA GLU A 138 -4.44 -6.44 6.19
C GLU A 138 -3.71 -7.69 5.69
N ALA A 139 -4.02 -8.14 4.47
CA ALA A 139 -3.37 -9.30 3.89
C ALA A 139 -1.86 -9.08 3.67
N LEU A 140 -1.48 -7.93 3.10
CA LEU A 140 -0.07 -7.54 2.93
C LEU A 140 0.64 -7.35 4.27
N ALA A 141 -0.07 -7.04 5.36
CA ALA A 141 0.50 -7.02 6.69
C ALA A 141 0.98 -8.39 7.18
N LEU A 142 0.34 -9.46 6.72
CA LEU A 142 0.69 -10.84 7.07
C LEU A 142 1.65 -11.49 6.06
N LEU A 143 1.71 -10.98 4.83
CA LEU A 143 2.56 -11.51 3.76
C LEU A 143 3.96 -10.88 3.71
N ARG A 144 4.16 -9.73 4.37
CA ARG A 144 5.48 -9.08 4.48
C ARG A 144 6.47 -9.88 5.32
#